data_AF-A0A6J2ECK3-F1
#
_entry.id   AF-A0A6J2ECK3-F1
#
_cell.length_a   1.000
_cell.length_b   1.000
_cell.length_c   1.000
_cell.angle_alpha   90.00
_cell.angle_beta   90.00
_cell.angle_gamma   90.00
#
_symmetry.space_group_name_H-M   'P 1'
#
loop_
_entity.id
_entity.type
_entity.pdbx_description
1 polymer ?
#
loop_
_entity_poly.entity_id
_entity_poly.type
_entity_poly.pdbx_seq_one_letter_code
_entity_poly.pdbx_strand_id
1 'polypeptide(L)'
;MRLLASVLLALFAAVSHAEDGARLLASKSLLNRYAVEGRDLTLQYNIYNVGSSAALDVELSDDSFPPEDFGIVSGMLNVKWDRIAPASNVSHTVVLRPLKAGYFNFTSATVTYLAQEDGPVVIGFTSAPGQGGILAQREFDRRFSPHFPLPPSGSCLLSTRVKDQASESVLKPYRQECLQQRASSLEGPLVPAAALQCEL
;
A
#
# COMPACT_ATOMS: atom_id res chain seq x y z
N MET A 1 -29.96 -49.07 -0.45
CA MET A 1 -28.57 -48.55 -0.40
C MET A 1 -27.92 -48.35 -1.78
N ARG A 2 -28.07 -49.28 -2.74
CA ARG A 2 -27.47 -49.15 -4.09
C ARG A 2 -28.01 -47.97 -4.92
N LEU A 3 -29.31 -47.70 -4.85
CA LEU A 3 -29.95 -46.59 -5.58
C LEU A 3 -29.63 -45.20 -4.99
N LEU A 4 -29.44 -45.13 -3.66
CA LEU A 4 -29.02 -43.89 -3.01
C LEU A 4 -27.56 -43.55 -3.35
N ALA A 5 -26.69 -44.56 -3.45
CA ALA A 5 -25.30 -44.37 -3.85
C ALA A 5 -25.15 -43.87 -5.30
N SER A 6 -25.96 -44.36 -6.24
CA SER A 6 -25.95 -43.89 -7.63
C SER A 6 -26.46 -42.45 -7.77
N VAL A 7 -27.49 -42.06 -7.00
CA VAL A 7 -28.00 -40.68 -6.98
C VAL A 7 -26.96 -39.73 -6.37
N LEU A 8 -26.27 -40.13 -5.30
CA LEU A 8 -25.21 -39.33 -4.70
C LEU A 8 -24.03 -39.13 -5.65
N LEU A 9 -23.61 -40.19 -6.36
CA LEU A 9 -22.51 -40.12 -7.33
C LEU A 9 -22.85 -39.25 -8.54
N ALA A 10 -24.09 -39.33 -9.04
CA ALA A 10 -24.57 -38.46 -10.12
C ALA A 10 -24.65 -36.99 -9.68
N LEU A 11 -25.05 -36.73 -8.42
CA LEU A 11 -25.07 -35.38 -7.86
C LEU A 11 -23.66 -34.80 -7.74
N PHE A 12 -22.66 -35.60 -7.36
CA PHE A 12 -21.26 -35.18 -7.31
C PHE A 12 -20.65 -34.91 -8.69
N ALA A 13 -21.00 -35.71 -9.71
CA ALA A 13 -20.51 -35.52 -11.07
C ALA A 13 -21.07 -34.25 -11.75
N ALA A 14 -22.29 -33.83 -11.41
CA ALA A 14 -22.88 -32.61 -11.94
C ALA A 14 -22.24 -31.32 -11.39
N VAL A 15 -21.54 -31.40 -10.25
CA VAL A 15 -20.91 -30.24 -9.58
C VAL A 15 -19.50 -29.94 -10.15
N SER A 16 -18.92 -30.86 -10.91
CA SER A 16 -17.56 -30.72 -11.48
C SER A 16 -17.55 -30.30 -12.95
N HIS A 17 -18.39 -29.36 -13.35
CA HIS A 17 -18.15 -28.60 -14.58
C HIS A 17 -17.08 -27.55 -14.28
N ALA A 18 -15.81 -27.96 -14.33
CA ALA A 18 -14.70 -27.02 -14.42
C ALA A 18 -14.69 -26.49 -15.86
N GLU A 19 -14.98 -25.19 -16.01
CA GLU A 19 -14.72 -24.50 -17.28
C GLU A 19 -13.23 -24.68 -17.59
N ASP A 20 -12.91 -25.33 -18.70
CA ASP A 20 -11.52 -25.55 -19.10
C ASP A 20 -10.91 -24.22 -19.55
N GLY A 21 -9.90 -23.75 -18.82
CA GLY A 21 -9.19 -22.51 -19.12
C GLY A 21 -8.72 -21.75 -17.90
N ALA A 22 -7.93 -20.71 -18.14
CA ALA A 22 -7.45 -19.85 -17.08
C ALA A 22 -8.56 -18.86 -16.70
N ARG A 23 -8.70 -18.58 -15.40
CA ARG A 23 -9.71 -17.66 -14.90
C ARG A 23 -9.07 -16.78 -13.85
N LEU A 24 -8.98 -15.49 -14.16
CA LEU A 24 -8.37 -14.52 -13.25
C LEU A 24 -9.42 -13.80 -12.41
N LEU A 25 -9.16 -13.74 -11.11
CA LEU A 25 -9.83 -12.83 -10.19
C LEU A 25 -8.84 -11.74 -9.80
N ALA A 26 -9.20 -10.49 -9.99
CA ALA A 26 -8.33 -9.37 -9.67
C ALA A 26 -8.97 -8.46 -8.62
N SER A 27 -8.19 -8.06 -7.62
CA SER A 27 -8.60 -7.14 -6.58
C SER A 27 -7.60 -6.00 -6.44
N LYS A 28 -8.12 -4.79 -6.27
CA LYS A 28 -7.37 -3.57 -5.97
C LYS A 28 -7.73 -3.12 -4.56
N SER A 29 -6.72 -2.83 -3.77
CA SER A 29 -6.84 -2.38 -2.39
C SER A 29 -5.97 -1.15 -2.13
N LEU A 30 -6.52 -0.19 -1.38
CA LEU A 30 -5.80 0.97 -0.88
C LEU A 30 -5.27 0.62 0.52
N LEU A 31 -3.95 0.56 0.69
CA LEU A 31 -3.37 0.11 1.97
C LEU A 31 -3.32 1.23 3.02
N ASN A 32 -3.41 2.48 2.59
CA ASN A 32 -3.39 3.63 3.49
C ASN A 32 -4.76 3.86 4.12
N ARG A 33 -4.78 4.14 5.43
CA ARG A 33 -6.01 4.56 6.14
C ARG A 33 -6.46 5.97 5.78
N TYR A 34 -5.51 6.85 5.43
CA TYR A 34 -5.78 8.21 5.01
C TYR A 34 -4.95 8.54 3.77
N ALA A 35 -5.59 9.10 2.76
CA ALA A 35 -4.90 9.72 1.64
C ALA A 35 -4.65 11.19 1.99
N VAL A 36 -3.40 11.63 1.83
CA VAL A 36 -2.98 12.99 2.16
C VAL A 36 -2.16 13.54 1.00
N GLU A 37 -2.43 14.79 0.65
CA GLU A 37 -1.63 15.55 -0.31
C GLU A 37 -0.15 15.57 0.10
N GLY A 38 0.73 15.30 -0.85
CA GLY A 38 2.18 15.28 -0.65
C GLY A 38 2.71 14.06 0.11
N ARG A 39 1.85 13.11 0.52
CA ARG A 39 2.26 11.86 1.19
C ARG A 39 2.06 10.63 0.30
N ASP A 40 2.77 9.58 0.65
CA ASP A 40 2.76 8.35 -0.12
C ASP A 40 1.44 7.58 0.06
N LEU A 41 0.84 7.23 -1.06
CA LEU A 41 -0.38 6.47 -1.23
C LEU A 41 -0.05 5.14 -1.91
N THR A 42 -0.28 4.05 -1.19
CA THR A 42 0.07 2.70 -1.62
C THR A 42 -1.18 1.97 -2.11
N LEU A 43 -1.12 1.54 -3.37
CA LEU A 43 -2.12 0.71 -4.02
C LEU A 43 -1.54 -0.69 -4.20
N GLN A 44 -2.32 -1.69 -3.84
CA GLN A 44 -1.98 -3.08 -4.06
C GLN A 44 -3.01 -3.75 -4.96
N TYR A 45 -2.51 -4.29 -6.05
CA TYR A 45 -3.23 -5.11 -7.01
C TYR A 45 -2.88 -6.57 -6.76
N ASN A 46 -3.88 -7.41 -6.59
CA ASN A 46 -3.71 -8.84 -6.42
C ASN A 46 -4.49 -9.56 -7.51
N ILE A 47 -3.82 -10.44 -8.24
CA ILE A 47 -4.41 -11.23 -9.31
C ILE A 47 -4.26 -12.70 -8.90
N TYR A 48 -5.37 -13.44 -8.90
CA TYR A 48 -5.45 -14.84 -8.53
C TYR A 48 -5.94 -15.65 -9.72
N ASN A 49 -5.20 -16.68 -10.09
CA ASN A 49 -5.67 -17.63 -11.09
C ASN A 49 -6.44 -18.77 -10.42
N VAL A 50 -7.75 -18.76 -10.58
CA VAL A 50 -8.67 -19.79 -10.09
C VAL A 50 -9.07 -20.79 -11.18
N GLY A 51 -8.51 -20.66 -12.38
CA GLY A 51 -8.73 -21.59 -13.49
C GLY A 51 -7.90 -22.86 -13.40
N SER A 52 -8.22 -23.82 -14.26
CA SER A 52 -7.51 -25.11 -14.36
C SER A 52 -6.20 -25.01 -15.16
N SER A 53 -6.06 -24.01 -16.04
CA SER A 53 -4.87 -23.76 -16.86
C SER A 53 -4.14 -22.47 -16.47
N ALA A 54 -2.94 -22.28 -17.04
CA ALA A 54 -2.17 -21.07 -16.83
C ALA A 54 -2.70 -19.92 -17.69
N ALA A 55 -2.83 -18.72 -17.11
CA ALA A 55 -3.13 -17.51 -17.87
C ALA A 55 -1.85 -17.01 -18.55
N LEU A 56 -1.95 -16.61 -19.81
CA LEU A 56 -0.83 -16.14 -20.62
C LEU A 56 -1.00 -14.67 -20.97
N ASP A 57 0.11 -13.97 -21.20
CA ASP A 57 0.14 -12.57 -21.61
C ASP A 57 -0.76 -11.67 -20.77
N VAL A 58 -0.64 -11.77 -19.44
CA VAL A 58 -1.46 -11.02 -18.51
C VAL A 58 -0.95 -9.58 -18.45
N GLU A 59 -1.76 -8.60 -18.83
CA GLU A 59 -1.43 -7.18 -18.72
C GLU A 59 -2.40 -6.49 -17.76
N LEU A 60 -1.86 -5.70 -16.83
CA LEU A 60 -2.60 -4.84 -15.93
C LEU A 60 -2.32 -3.40 -16.32
N SER A 61 -3.36 -2.63 -16.63
CA SER A 61 -3.26 -1.18 -16.89
C SER A 61 -4.26 -0.39 -16.04
N ASP A 62 -3.80 0.71 -15.47
CA ASP A 62 -4.63 1.62 -14.68
C ASP A 62 -4.40 3.09 -15.09
N ASP A 63 -5.28 3.58 -15.95
CA ASP A 63 -5.23 4.95 -16.48
C ASP A 63 -5.94 5.96 -15.58
N SER A 64 -6.35 5.55 -14.38
CA SER A 64 -7.12 6.40 -13.47
C SER A 64 -6.25 7.51 -12.86
N PHE A 65 -4.93 7.37 -12.82
CA PHE A 65 -4.03 8.25 -12.06
C PHE A 65 -3.17 9.10 -12.99
N PRO A 66 -3.63 10.30 -13.37
CA PRO A 66 -2.87 11.13 -14.27
C PRO A 66 -1.70 11.83 -13.55
N PRO A 67 -0.56 12.04 -14.23
CA PRO A 67 0.67 12.52 -13.62
C PRO A 67 0.59 13.96 -13.08
N GLU A 68 -0.36 14.77 -13.58
CA GLU A 68 -0.61 16.13 -13.08
C GLU A 68 -1.20 16.18 -11.67
N ASP A 69 -1.90 15.12 -11.25
CA ASP A 69 -2.55 15.01 -9.95
C ASP A 69 -1.85 13.99 -9.05
N PHE A 70 -1.12 13.03 -9.61
CA PHE A 70 -0.41 11.99 -8.88
C PHE A 70 1.03 11.81 -9.38
N GLY A 71 2.00 12.02 -8.49
CA GLY A 71 3.39 11.66 -8.75
C GLY A 71 3.62 10.16 -8.52
N ILE A 72 4.18 9.45 -9.49
CA ILE A 72 4.59 8.06 -9.32
C ILE A 72 5.92 8.04 -8.53
N VAL A 73 5.91 7.47 -7.34
CA VAL A 73 7.11 7.34 -6.50
C VAL A 73 7.82 6.02 -6.81
N SER A 74 7.04 4.93 -6.89
CA SER A 74 7.56 3.60 -7.16
C SER A 74 6.53 2.70 -7.82
N GLY A 75 6.99 1.79 -8.67
CA GLY A 75 6.16 0.87 -9.43
C GLY A 75 5.70 1.44 -10.76
N MET A 76 4.86 0.68 -11.45
CA MET A 76 4.35 1.01 -12.78
C MET A 76 2.84 0.77 -12.81
N LEU A 77 2.08 1.66 -13.43
CA LEU A 77 0.63 1.50 -13.59
C LEU A 77 0.25 0.58 -14.76
N ASN A 78 1.20 0.34 -15.68
CA ASN A 78 1.13 -0.71 -16.68
C ASN A 78 2.21 -1.76 -16.39
N VAL A 79 1.80 -3.03 -16.22
CA VAL A 79 2.70 -4.18 -16.04
C VAL A 79 2.17 -5.37 -16.84
N LYS A 80 3.09 -6.09 -17.47
CA LYS A 80 2.81 -7.35 -18.15
C LYS A 80 3.54 -8.52 -17.47
N TRP A 81 2.85 -9.65 -17.37
CA TRP A 81 3.39 -10.94 -16.96
C TRP A 81 3.18 -11.96 -18.08
N ASP A 82 4.24 -12.69 -18.41
CA ASP A 82 4.18 -13.69 -19.49
C ASP A 82 3.21 -14.84 -19.15
N ARG A 83 3.22 -15.28 -17.88
CA ARG A 83 2.44 -16.44 -17.44
C ARG A 83 2.13 -16.41 -15.95
N ILE A 84 0.90 -16.78 -15.60
CA ILE A 84 0.46 -17.03 -14.22
C ILE A 84 -0.04 -18.48 -14.11
N ALA A 85 0.63 -19.29 -13.31
CA ALA A 85 0.29 -20.70 -13.11
C ALA A 85 -1.13 -20.88 -12.52
N PRO A 86 -1.78 -22.03 -12.76
CA PRO A 86 -3.06 -22.34 -12.10
C PRO A 86 -2.89 -22.37 -10.58
N ALA A 87 -3.93 -21.95 -9.85
CA ALA A 87 -3.92 -21.85 -8.38
C ALA A 87 -2.78 -20.99 -7.79
N SER A 88 -2.21 -20.07 -8.58
CA SER A 88 -1.17 -19.14 -8.14
C SER A 88 -1.66 -17.69 -8.13
N ASN A 89 -0.94 -16.82 -7.42
CA ASN A 89 -1.25 -15.41 -7.32
C ASN A 89 -0.03 -14.52 -7.59
N VAL A 90 -0.31 -13.35 -8.13
CA VAL A 90 0.67 -12.28 -8.34
C VAL A 90 0.16 -11.03 -7.66
N SER A 91 1.04 -10.37 -6.92
CA SER A 91 0.75 -9.13 -6.23
C SER A 91 1.66 -8.03 -6.77
N HIS A 92 1.05 -6.94 -7.22
CA HIS A 92 1.74 -5.76 -7.71
C HIS A 92 1.41 -4.57 -6.84
N THR A 93 2.43 -3.83 -6.40
CA THR A 93 2.27 -2.68 -5.51
C THR A 93 2.80 -1.43 -6.19
N VAL A 94 1.99 -0.38 -6.18
CA VAL A 94 2.34 0.93 -6.73
C VAL A 94 2.24 1.97 -5.63
N VAL A 95 3.27 2.79 -5.51
CA VAL A 95 3.31 3.92 -4.57
C VAL A 95 3.19 5.20 -5.37
N LEU A 96 2.10 5.91 -5.15
CA LEU A 96 1.79 7.20 -5.73
C LEU A 96 1.88 8.29 -4.66
N ARG A 97 1.98 9.54 -5.08
CA ARG A 97 1.92 10.70 -4.20
C ARG A 97 0.91 11.69 -4.76
N PRO A 98 -0.27 11.86 -4.11
CA PRO A 98 -1.24 12.85 -4.54
C PRO A 98 -0.66 14.26 -4.43
N LEU A 99 -0.84 15.07 -5.46
CA LEU A 99 -0.34 16.44 -5.54
C LEU A 99 -1.41 17.47 -5.18
N LYS A 100 -2.69 17.08 -5.17
CA LYS A 100 -3.83 17.94 -4.84
C LYS A 100 -4.75 17.26 -3.83
N ALA A 101 -5.27 18.05 -2.90
CA ALA A 101 -6.35 17.64 -2.03
C ALA A 101 -7.71 17.70 -2.75
N GLY A 102 -8.63 16.81 -2.40
CA GLY A 102 -9.95 16.74 -3.03
C GLY A 102 -10.57 15.36 -2.97
N TYR A 103 -11.76 15.22 -3.56
CA TYR A 103 -12.38 13.92 -3.74
C TYR A 103 -11.88 13.28 -5.02
N PHE A 104 -11.43 12.04 -4.91
CA PHE A 104 -10.91 11.28 -6.02
C PHE A 104 -11.61 9.93 -6.12
N ASN A 105 -11.89 9.48 -7.34
CA ASN A 105 -12.51 8.19 -7.58
C ASN A 105 -11.43 7.14 -7.85
N PHE A 106 -11.22 6.24 -6.89
CA PHE A 106 -10.37 5.07 -7.09
C PHE A 106 -11.14 4.04 -7.90
N THR A 107 -11.08 4.19 -9.22
CA THR A 107 -11.69 3.29 -10.21
C THR A 107 -10.93 1.97 -10.34
N SER A 108 -11.57 1.00 -11.00
CA SER A 108 -10.97 -0.30 -11.31
C SER A 108 -9.87 -0.17 -12.35
N ALA A 109 -8.84 -1.00 -12.23
CA ALA A 109 -7.88 -1.23 -13.30
C ALA A 109 -8.38 -2.29 -14.28
N THR A 110 -7.87 -2.26 -15.50
CA THR A 110 -8.17 -3.22 -16.56
C THR A 110 -7.10 -4.30 -16.55
N VAL A 111 -7.54 -5.57 -16.61
CA VAL A 111 -6.66 -6.73 -16.74
C VAL A 111 -7.02 -7.45 -18.04
N THR A 112 -6.05 -7.63 -18.93
CA THR A 112 -6.22 -8.41 -20.16
C THR A 112 -5.37 -9.67 -20.07
N TYR A 113 -5.87 -10.80 -20.58
CA TYR A 113 -5.13 -12.06 -20.59
C TYR A 113 -5.67 -13.04 -21.63
N LEU A 114 -4.87 -14.05 -21.94
CA LEU A 114 -5.27 -15.21 -22.74
C LEU A 114 -5.58 -16.40 -21.83
N ALA A 115 -6.76 -16.98 -21.98
CA ALA A 115 -7.19 -18.14 -21.18
C ALA A 115 -6.54 -19.46 -21.62
N GLN A 116 -6.10 -19.52 -22.88
CA GLN A 116 -5.43 -20.65 -23.52
C GLN A 116 -4.49 -20.11 -24.61
N GLU A 117 -3.49 -20.91 -25.02
CA GLU A 117 -2.64 -20.61 -26.18
C GLU A 117 -3.51 -20.37 -27.44
N ASP A 118 -3.27 -19.26 -28.14
CA ASP A 118 -4.04 -18.78 -29.31
C ASP A 118 -5.55 -18.56 -29.09
N GLY A 119 -5.97 -18.41 -27.82
CA GLY A 119 -7.35 -18.06 -27.47
C GLY A 119 -7.71 -16.59 -27.71
N PRO A 120 -8.99 -16.21 -27.56
CA PRO A 120 -9.40 -14.81 -27.56
C PRO A 120 -8.87 -14.09 -26.30
N VAL A 121 -8.54 -12.80 -26.44
CA VAL A 121 -8.18 -11.94 -25.31
C VAL A 121 -9.40 -11.71 -24.42
N VAL A 122 -9.28 -12.09 -23.15
CA VAL A 122 -10.29 -11.84 -22.12
C VAL A 122 -9.95 -10.55 -21.42
N ILE A 123 -10.95 -9.68 -21.25
CA ILE A 123 -10.84 -8.43 -20.53
C ILE A 123 -11.58 -8.57 -19.19
N GLY A 124 -10.85 -8.33 -18.11
CA GLY A 124 -11.37 -8.29 -16.74
C GLY A 124 -11.11 -6.94 -16.10
N PHE A 125 -11.80 -6.70 -14.98
CA PHE A 125 -11.63 -5.49 -14.19
C PHE A 125 -11.32 -5.87 -12.75
N THR A 126 -10.49 -5.06 -12.09
CA THR A 126 -10.26 -5.21 -10.65
C THR A 126 -11.45 -4.67 -9.85
N SER A 127 -11.49 -4.97 -8.55
CA SER A 127 -12.35 -4.21 -7.64
C SER A 127 -12.06 -2.70 -7.70
N ALA A 128 -13.07 -1.88 -7.45
CA ALA A 128 -12.94 -0.43 -7.34
C ALA A 128 -13.21 -0.01 -5.88
N PRO A 129 -12.21 0.52 -5.15
CA PRO A 129 -12.40 1.02 -3.80
C PRO A 129 -13.46 2.14 -3.69
N GLY A 130 -13.77 2.81 -4.80
CA GLY A 130 -14.78 3.86 -4.87
C GLY A 130 -14.22 5.25 -4.63
N GLN A 131 -15.08 6.19 -4.24
CA GLN A 131 -14.66 7.56 -3.98
C GLN A 131 -13.95 7.66 -2.62
N GLY A 132 -12.74 8.23 -2.62
CA GLY A 132 -12.01 8.55 -1.40
C GLY A 132 -11.61 10.02 -1.36
N GLY A 133 -11.60 10.59 -0.16
CA GLY A 133 -11.12 11.96 0.06
C GLY A 133 -9.61 11.99 0.32
N ILE A 134 -8.91 12.83 -0.43
CA ILE A 134 -7.52 13.19 -0.22
C ILE A 134 -7.50 14.46 0.64
N LEU A 135 -6.99 14.34 1.86
CA LEU A 135 -6.91 15.44 2.81
C LEU A 135 -5.75 16.37 2.44
N ALA A 136 -5.96 17.68 2.59
CA ALA A 136 -4.87 18.64 2.54
C ALA A 136 -3.92 18.40 3.72
N GLN A 137 -2.62 18.56 3.48
CA GLN A 137 -1.60 18.34 4.51
C GLN A 137 -1.88 19.14 5.79
N ARG A 138 -2.25 20.42 5.65
CA ARG A 138 -2.63 21.30 6.77
C ARG A 138 -3.84 20.77 7.57
N GLU A 139 -4.82 20.19 6.90
CA GLU A 139 -6.00 19.65 7.56
C GLU A 139 -5.68 18.37 8.32
N PHE A 140 -4.88 17.50 7.70
CA PHE A 140 -4.37 16.31 8.35
C PHE A 140 -3.60 16.69 9.63
N ASP A 141 -2.67 17.64 9.55
CA ASP A 141 -1.88 18.07 10.71
C ASP A 141 -2.76 18.68 11.80
N ARG A 142 -3.80 19.47 11.46
CA ARG A 142 -4.73 20.00 12.45
C ARG A 142 -5.51 18.91 13.20
N ARG A 143 -5.94 17.85 12.50
CA ARG A 143 -6.77 16.77 13.08
C ARG A 143 -5.95 15.76 13.86
N PHE A 144 -4.73 15.49 13.42
CA PHE A 144 -3.89 14.42 13.94
C PHE A 144 -2.63 14.93 14.67
N SER A 145 -2.54 16.23 14.94
CA SER A 145 -1.47 16.77 15.78
C SER A 145 -1.56 16.14 17.17
N PRO A 146 -0.43 15.66 17.73
CA PRO A 146 -0.40 15.19 19.10
C PRO A 146 -0.70 16.36 20.05
N HIS A 147 -1.95 16.43 20.51
CA HIS A 147 -2.29 17.29 21.63
C HIS A 147 -1.69 16.65 22.89
N PHE A 148 -0.66 17.28 23.46
CA PHE A 148 -0.26 16.95 24.81
C PHE A 148 -1.39 17.42 25.72
N PRO A 149 -2.10 16.53 26.44
CA PRO A 149 -3.06 16.98 27.43
C PRO A 149 -2.27 17.74 28.49
N LEU A 150 -2.45 19.06 28.53
CA LEU A 150 -1.90 19.85 29.62
C LEU A 150 -2.49 19.29 30.91
N PRO A 151 -1.66 18.98 31.92
CA PRO A 151 -2.20 18.61 33.22
C PRO A 151 -3.10 19.75 33.70
N PRO A 152 -4.24 19.44 34.35
CA PRO A 152 -5.14 20.47 34.84
C PRO A 152 -4.36 21.48 35.66
N SER A 153 -4.50 22.76 35.29
CA SER A 153 -3.90 23.90 35.96
C SER A 153 -4.33 23.90 37.43
N GLY A 154 -3.48 23.34 38.28
CA GLY A 154 -3.79 23.11 39.69
C GLY A 154 -2.97 22.01 40.34
N SER A 155 -2.43 21.06 39.57
CA SER A 155 -1.48 20.07 40.13
C SER A 155 -0.04 20.56 39.99
N CYS A 156 0.35 21.49 40.86
CA CYS A 156 1.75 21.59 41.26
C CYS A 156 2.06 20.30 42.02
N LEU A 157 2.53 19.27 41.31
CA LEU A 157 3.09 18.10 41.97
C LEU A 157 4.29 18.58 42.79
N LEU A 158 4.08 18.64 44.10
CA LEU A 158 5.15 18.72 45.07
C LEU A 158 6.18 17.67 44.67
N SER A 159 7.39 18.14 44.41
CA SER A 159 8.57 17.31 44.23
C SER A 159 8.81 16.53 45.51
N THR A 160 8.15 15.38 45.67
CA THR A 160 8.68 14.29 46.46
C THR A 160 9.30 13.32 45.48
N ARG A 161 10.59 13.59 45.25
CA ARG A 161 11.65 12.65 44.89
C ARG A 161 11.24 11.18 45.11
N VAL A 162 10.59 10.56 44.13
CA VAL A 162 10.51 9.12 43.95
C VAL A 162 11.27 8.83 42.67
N LYS A 163 12.37 8.08 42.81
CA LYS A 163 13.15 7.56 41.69
C LYS A 163 12.29 6.54 40.96
N ASP A 164 11.47 6.98 40.01
CA ASP A 164 10.78 6.08 39.10
C ASP A 164 11.77 5.61 38.03
N GLN A 165 12.31 4.44 38.31
CA GLN A 165 13.32 3.70 37.55
C GLN A 165 12.77 3.12 36.22
N ALA A 166 11.57 3.51 35.80
CA ALA A 166 10.84 2.87 34.69
C ALA A 166 10.78 3.69 33.39
N SER A 167 11.17 4.98 33.39
CA SER A 167 11.13 5.82 32.17
C SER A 167 12.47 5.93 31.43
N GLU A 168 13.56 5.40 31.99
CA GLU A 168 14.88 5.47 31.38
C GLU A 168 15.18 4.35 30.37
N SER A 169 14.32 3.33 30.24
CA SER A 169 14.53 2.22 29.30
C SER A 169 13.99 2.49 27.89
N VAL A 170 13.02 3.40 27.74
CA VAL A 170 12.32 3.63 26.46
C VAL A 170 12.95 4.77 25.65
N LEU A 171 13.63 5.73 26.29
CA LEU A 171 14.25 6.90 25.63
C LEU A 171 15.76 6.76 25.37
N LYS A 172 16.40 5.67 25.81
CA LYS A 172 17.83 5.42 25.57
C LYS A 172 18.20 5.14 24.10
N PRO A 173 17.41 4.41 23.27
CA PRO A 173 17.86 4.11 21.91
C PRO A 173 17.87 5.34 20.99
N TYR A 174 16.90 6.26 21.15
CA TYR A 174 16.79 7.45 20.28
C TYR A 174 17.82 8.55 20.57
N ARG A 175 18.26 8.66 21.84
CA ARG A 175 19.28 9.65 22.24
C ARG A 175 20.68 9.25 21.77
N GLN A 176 20.93 7.96 21.60
CA GLN A 176 22.25 7.43 21.25
C GLN A 176 22.53 7.56 19.75
N GLU A 177 21.55 7.33 18.87
CA GLU A 177 21.68 7.54 17.42
C GLU A 177 21.97 9.02 17.08
N CYS A 178 21.31 9.94 17.76
CA CYS A 178 21.47 11.38 17.54
C CYS A 178 22.84 11.91 18.01
N LEU A 179 23.44 11.30 19.03
CA LEU A 179 24.80 11.62 19.49
C LEU A 179 25.89 10.96 18.62
N GLN A 180 25.62 9.78 18.04
CA GLN A 180 26.56 9.11 17.13
C GLN A 180 26.67 9.80 15.77
N GLN A 181 25.56 10.33 15.24
CA GLN A 181 25.60 11.18 14.03
C GLN A 181 26.31 12.52 14.25
N ARG A 182 26.34 13.03 15.50
CA ARG A 182 27.08 14.25 15.83
C ARG A 182 28.58 14.00 16.02
N ALA A 183 28.97 12.78 16.40
CA ALA A 183 30.37 12.40 16.56
C ALA A 183 31.07 12.08 15.22
N SER A 184 30.36 11.52 14.23
CA SER A 184 30.97 11.18 12.92
C SER A 184 31.25 12.38 12.02
N SER A 185 30.75 13.58 12.35
CA SER A 185 31.03 14.83 11.62
C SER A 185 32.20 15.64 12.19
N LEU A 186 32.86 15.17 13.26
CA LEU A 186 33.96 15.89 13.92
C LEU A 186 35.36 15.30 13.65
N GLU A 187 35.49 14.25 12.85
CA GLU A 187 36.78 13.74 12.38
C GLU A 187 36.92 13.92 10.86
N GLY A 188 37.23 15.15 10.46
CA GLY A 188 37.69 15.51 9.12
C GLY A 188 38.76 16.61 9.25
N PRO A 189 39.84 16.58 8.45
CA PRO A 189 41.02 17.39 8.70
C PRO A 189 40.76 18.90 8.51
N LEU A 190 41.46 19.69 9.33
CA LEU A 190 41.51 21.15 9.38
C LEU A 190 41.56 21.80 7.98
N VAL A 191 40.56 22.62 7.66
CA VAL A 191 40.59 23.62 6.59
C VAL A 191 40.12 24.96 7.19
N PRO A 192 40.83 26.08 6.97
CA PRO A 192 40.62 27.29 7.76
C PRO A 192 39.40 28.10 7.33
N ALA A 193 38.95 28.91 8.29
CA ALA A 193 37.81 29.82 8.27
C ALA A 193 37.69 30.73 7.04
N ALA A 194 36.48 30.79 6.47
CA ALA A 194 36.02 31.92 5.67
C ALA A 194 34.48 32.09 5.77
N ALA A 195 34.09 33.30 6.18
CA ALA A 195 32.84 34.04 5.96
C ALA A 195 31.47 33.35 6.19
N LEU A 196 30.67 33.72 7.20
CA LEU A 196 29.76 34.89 7.20
C LEU A 196 28.91 35.00 5.92
N GLN A 197 27.63 34.60 5.97
CA GLN A 197 26.48 35.53 6.00
C GLN A 197 25.16 34.73 6.08
N CYS A 198 24.40 34.94 7.15
CA CYS A 198 22.95 34.75 7.13
C CYS A 198 22.32 35.94 6.40
N GLU A 199 21.43 35.69 5.45
CA GLU A 199 20.44 36.65 4.97
C GLU A 199 19.04 36.11 5.31
N LEU A 200 18.15 37.07 5.55
CA LEU A 200 16.90 37.02 6.32
C LEU A 200 15.82 36.04 5.84
#